data_AF-A0A3C0J201-F1
#
_entry.id   AF-A0A3C0J201-F1
#
_cell.length_a   1.000
_cell.length_b   1.000
_cell.length_c   1.000
_cell.angle_alpha   90.00
_cell.angle_beta   90.00
_cell.angle_gamma   90.00
#
_symmetry.space_group_name_H-M   'P 1'
#
loop_
_entity.id
_entity.type
_entity.pdbx_description
1 polymer ?
#
loop_
_entity_poly.entity_id
_entity_poly.type
_entity_poly.pdbx_seq_one_letter_code
_entity_poly.pdbx_strand_id
1 'polypeptide(L)'
;VLGSRQAVSRARKQRRSRSNRTMRRRNTGMTHAEKQAAAMWQDVMPMSGIVENRMIECVDALEKRGYDVSEARQLIPRGWEAYNSGDYWALQKVIAMMWEALRRAPKMVNDDHLPDTWDELKRSWTAVAGREICSVDAGNQAYRDKVYGAWYGKCIGCALGDPSAGWPSAKVRKERGRVTDYLQKPDTRNDDINYQIIVLHCIEEHGPGFTSRDLGYEWVQHLELDQTYTAERRALENLHRGLIPPYSARENNPFSDWIGAQMRGEVHGLIAPGRPELAAELAYKDAIISHVKEGVYGEVFNSVMVSLAFVMGDVSEIISRALGYVPRNSEFASVVRSTVAKCKERGRWEDVLDWIDQTYGDLHWIHTFPNAAIVVMSLLLGGGDFSESVSIAASCGWDCDCSTGQVGATVGALIGERAIPARWKESIAGRLDTDVIGFASIELGRLTDWTCDVARRIARG
;
A
#
# COMPACT_ATOMS: atom_id res chain seq x y z
N VAL A 1 -12.10 43.92 -5.50
CA VAL A 1 -11.31 42.71 -5.18
C VAL A 1 -12.17 41.48 -4.83
N LEU A 2 -13.42 41.64 -4.35
CA LEU A 2 -14.33 40.52 -4.05
C LEU A 2 -15.01 39.86 -5.28
N GLY A 3 -15.18 40.59 -6.38
CA GLY A 3 -15.83 40.07 -7.61
C GLY A 3 -14.99 39.10 -8.45
N SER A 4 -13.66 39.17 -8.38
CA SER A 4 -12.76 38.33 -9.19
C SER A 4 -12.59 36.91 -8.63
N ARG A 5 -12.67 36.73 -7.30
CA ARG A 5 -12.59 35.41 -6.65
C ARG A 5 -13.83 34.55 -6.90
N GLN A 6 -15.03 35.14 -6.99
CA GLN A 6 -16.26 34.42 -7.34
C GLN A 6 -16.31 34.00 -8.81
N ALA A 7 -15.76 34.81 -9.73
CA ALA A 7 -15.69 34.47 -11.16
C ALA A 7 -14.74 33.28 -11.43
N VAL A 8 -13.58 33.24 -10.77
CA VAL A 8 -12.62 32.13 -10.89
C VAL A 8 -13.15 30.83 -10.25
N SER A 9 -13.88 30.95 -9.13
CA SER A 9 -14.60 29.84 -8.49
C SER A 9 -15.71 29.25 -9.38
N ARG A 10 -16.52 30.10 -10.01
CA ARG A 10 -17.55 29.68 -10.97
C ARG A 10 -16.96 29.06 -12.23
N ALA A 11 -15.85 29.59 -12.76
CA ALA A 11 -15.15 29.04 -13.92
C ALA A 11 -14.52 27.66 -13.62
N ARG A 12 -13.97 27.45 -12.42
CA ARG A 12 -13.46 26.14 -11.97
C ARG A 12 -14.59 25.12 -11.75
N LYS A 13 -15.72 25.53 -11.16
CA LYS A 13 -16.93 24.67 -11.05
C LYS A 13 -17.51 24.32 -12.43
N GLN A 14 -17.54 25.25 -13.38
CA GLN A 14 -17.98 24.98 -14.76
C GLN A 14 -17.02 24.08 -15.54
N ARG A 15 -15.69 24.19 -15.33
CA ARG A 15 -14.71 23.27 -15.93
C ARG A 15 -14.81 21.85 -15.37
N ARG A 16 -14.94 21.69 -14.04
CA ARG A 16 -15.20 20.39 -13.40
C ARG A 16 -16.54 19.78 -13.82
N SER A 17 -17.60 20.59 -13.89
CA SER A 17 -18.92 20.10 -14.36
C SER A 17 -18.93 19.77 -15.84
N ARG A 18 -18.10 20.43 -16.67
CA ARG A 18 -17.91 20.09 -18.09
C ARG A 18 -17.10 18.80 -18.24
N SER A 19 -15.98 18.63 -17.54
CA SER A 19 -15.19 17.38 -17.56
C SER A 19 -16.03 16.16 -17.14
N ASN A 20 -16.73 16.23 -15.99
CA ASN A 20 -17.62 15.14 -15.54
C ASN A 20 -18.84 14.93 -16.45
N ARG A 21 -19.40 15.99 -17.07
CA ARG A 21 -20.44 15.83 -18.10
C ARG A 21 -19.91 15.23 -19.40
N THR A 22 -18.65 15.47 -19.76
CA THR A 22 -18.04 14.96 -21.00
C THR A 22 -17.72 13.47 -20.85
N MET A 23 -17.21 13.04 -19.69
CA MET A 23 -17.04 11.61 -19.36
C MET A 23 -18.38 10.87 -19.24
N ARG A 24 -19.36 11.43 -18.49
CA ARG A 24 -20.70 10.81 -18.37
C ARG A 24 -21.48 10.78 -19.69
N ARG A 25 -21.28 11.73 -20.61
CA ARG A 25 -21.88 11.70 -21.97
C ARG A 25 -21.18 10.72 -22.92
N ARG A 26 -19.90 10.37 -22.70
CA ARG A 26 -19.22 9.33 -23.48
C ARG A 26 -19.77 7.93 -23.17
N ASN A 27 -20.19 7.67 -21.93
CA ASN A 27 -20.64 6.34 -21.48
C ASN A 27 -22.07 5.93 -21.88
N THR A 28 -22.90 6.85 -22.39
CA THR A 28 -24.24 6.52 -22.87
C THR A 28 -24.15 5.91 -24.27
N GLY A 29 -24.32 4.58 -24.38
CA GLY A 29 -24.33 3.85 -25.65
C GLY A 29 -23.14 2.91 -25.87
N MET A 30 -22.09 2.98 -25.03
CA MET A 30 -20.99 2.02 -25.09
C MET A 30 -21.41 0.63 -24.59
N THR A 31 -20.94 -0.40 -25.30
CA THR A 31 -20.95 -1.79 -24.85
C THR A 31 -20.06 -1.97 -23.61
N HIS A 32 -20.18 -3.12 -22.95
CA HIS A 32 -19.34 -3.46 -21.81
C HIS A 32 -17.85 -3.51 -22.18
N ALA A 33 -17.51 -4.10 -23.33
CA ALA A 33 -16.13 -4.21 -23.81
C ALA A 33 -15.49 -2.84 -24.10
N GLU A 34 -16.24 -1.92 -24.69
CA GLU A 34 -15.75 -0.55 -24.97
C GLU A 34 -15.48 0.21 -23.66
N LYS A 35 -16.34 0.05 -22.65
CA LYS A 35 -16.12 0.64 -21.32
C LYS A 35 -14.87 0.08 -20.65
N GLN A 36 -14.67 -1.23 -20.71
CA GLN A 36 -13.45 -1.86 -20.16
C GLN A 36 -12.20 -1.33 -20.86
N ALA A 37 -12.20 -1.28 -22.20
CA ALA A 37 -11.07 -0.78 -22.97
C ALA A 37 -10.76 0.69 -22.66
N ALA A 38 -11.81 1.53 -22.55
CA ALA A 38 -11.65 2.93 -22.17
C ALA A 38 -11.04 3.07 -20.77
N ALA A 39 -11.54 2.33 -19.77
CA ALA A 39 -11.03 2.37 -18.40
C ALA A 39 -9.60 1.82 -18.27
N MET A 40 -9.26 0.76 -19.01
CA MET A 40 -7.87 0.25 -19.06
C MET A 40 -6.90 1.25 -19.70
N TRP A 41 -7.38 2.13 -20.57
CA TRP A 41 -6.54 3.14 -21.20
C TRP A 41 -6.40 4.40 -20.37
N GLN A 42 -7.52 4.94 -19.89
CA GLN A 42 -7.54 6.10 -19.02
C GLN A 42 -8.76 6.09 -18.09
N ASP A 43 -8.50 6.19 -16.79
CA ASP A 43 -9.51 6.36 -15.75
C ASP A 43 -9.18 7.56 -14.85
N VAL A 44 -10.16 8.01 -14.07
CA VAL A 44 -10.00 9.12 -13.12
C VAL A 44 -10.46 8.69 -11.74
N MET A 45 -9.54 8.69 -10.78
CA MET A 45 -9.82 8.36 -9.39
C MET A 45 -10.89 9.32 -8.82
N PRO A 46 -12.02 8.80 -8.29
CA PRO A 46 -13.13 9.64 -7.84
C PRO A 46 -12.78 10.66 -6.76
N MET A 47 -11.90 10.29 -5.81
CA MET A 47 -11.58 11.08 -4.62
C MET A 47 -10.50 12.14 -4.92
N SER A 48 -9.33 11.71 -5.38
CA SER A 48 -8.18 12.59 -5.63
C SER A 48 -8.25 13.32 -6.98
N GLY A 49 -9.03 12.79 -7.94
CA GLY A 49 -9.11 13.28 -9.32
C GLY A 49 -7.84 13.03 -10.14
N ILE A 50 -6.98 12.10 -9.69
CA ILE A 50 -5.80 11.65 -10.43
C ILE A 50 -6.23 10.85 -11.66
N VAL A 51 -5.49 11.06 -12.75
CA VAL A 51 -5.71 10.37 -14.01
C VAL A 51 -4.75 9.19 -14.06
N GLU A 52 -5.30 7.99 -14.16
CA GLU A 52 -4.54 6.75 -14.29
C GLU A 52 -4.57 6.30 -15.73
N ASN A 53 -3.45 5.81 -16.26
CA ASN A 53 -3.35 5.26 -17.60
C ASN A 53 -2.76 3.85 -17.52
N ARG A 54 -3.58 2.88 -17.07
CA ARG A 54 -3.13 1.55 -16.63
C ARG A 54 -2.19 0.85 -17.62
N MET A 55 -2.48 0.89 -18.92
CA MET A 55 -1.61 0.25 -19.91
C MET A 55 -0.25 0.94 -20.08
N ILE A 56 -0.17 2.26 -19.90
CA ILE A 56 1.10 3.01 -19.92
C ILE A 56 1.86 2.72 -18.63
N GLU A 57 1.15 2.70 -17.50
CA GLU A 57 1.71 2.32 -16.20
C GLU A 57 2.30 0.91 -16.21
N CYS A 58 1.67 -0.07 -16.89
CA CYS A 58 2.25 -1.41 -17.08
C CYS A 58 3.61 -1.36 -17.80
N VAL A 59 3.72 -0.54 -18.86
CA VAL A 59 4.95 -0.36 -19.64
C VAL A 59 6.04 0.23 -18.75
N ASP A 60 5.73 1.30 -18.03
CA ASP A 60 6.69 1.98 -17.17
C ASP A 60 7.11 1.10 -15.98
N ALA A 61 6.18 0.35 -15.37
CA ALA A 61 6.49 -0.56 -14.27
C ALA A 61 7.47 -1.67 -14.68
N LEU A 62 7.30 -2.28 -15.86
CA LEU A 62 8.25 -3.29 -16.37
C LEU A 62 9.59 -2.67 -16.77
N GLU A 63 9.60 -1.46 -17.33
CA GLU A 63 10.84 -0.76 -17.63
C GLU A 63 11.67 -0.51 -16.37
N LYS A 64 11.04 -0.06 -15.27
CA LYS A 64 11.71 0.14 -13.98
C LYS A 64 12.24 -1.16 -13.36
N ARG A 65 11.64 -2.30 -13.73
CA ARG A 65 12.12 -3.65 -13.39
C ARG A 65 13.21 -4.17 -14.34
N GLY A 66 13.66 -3.34 -15.27
CA GLY A 66 14.77 -3.62 -16.17
C GLY A 66 14.40 -4.45 -17.39
N TYR A 67 13.12 -4.46 -17.82
CA TYR A 67 12.69 -5.10 -19.06
C TYR A 67 12.84 -4.15 -20.26
N ASP A 68 13.18 -4.69 -21.44
CA ASP A 68 13.09 -3.94 -22.69
C ASP A 68 11.64 -3.88 -23.17
N VAL A 69 10.99 -2.76 -22.90
CA VAL A 69 9.59 -2.50 -23.25
C VAL A 69 9.43 -1.70 -24.55
N SER A 70 10.50 -1.57 -25.35
CA SER A 70 10.52 -0.71 -26.55
C SER A 70 9.38 -1.01 -27.53
N GLU A 71 9.08 -2.29 -27.76
CA GLU A 71 7.98 -2.72 -28.64
C GLU A 71 6.61 -2.23 -28.12
N ALA A 72 6.35 -2.38 -26.81
CA ALA A 72 5.10 -1.91 -26.21
C ALA A 72 5.00 -0.37 -26.21
N ARG A 73 6.12 0.32 -25.97
CA ARG A 73 6.19 1.79 -25.94
C ARG A 73 5.85 2.41 -27.30
N GLN A 74 6.23 1.76 -28.41
CA GLN A 74 5.87 2.19 -29.78
C GLN A 74 4.37 2.12 -30.08
N LEU A 75 3.59 1.36 -29.31
CA LEU A 75 2.14 1.22 -29.50
C LEU A 75 1.33 2.32 -28.82
N ILE A 76 1.93 3.07 -27.88
CA ILE A 76 1.25 4.14 -27.12
C ILE A 76 0.60 5.20 -28.02
N PRO A 77 1.28 5.75 -29.05
CA PRO A 77 0.65 6.74 -29.94
C PRO A 77 -0.61 6.21 -30.64
N ARG A 78 -0.62 4.93 -31.06
CA ARG A 78 -1.78 4.28 -31.70
C ARG A 78 -2.94 4.10 -30.73
N GLY A 79 -2.65 3.79 -29.47
CA GLY A 79 -3.70 3.70 -28.46
C GLY A 79 -4.31 5.06 -28.14
N TRP A 80 -3.51 6.13 -28.11
CA TRP A 80 -4.04 7.49 -28.00
C TRP A 80 -4.88 7.91 -29.19
N GLU A 81 -4.47 7.57 -30.41
CA GLU A 81 -5.26 7.82 -31.61
C GLU A 81 -6.64 7.16 -31.51
N ALA A 82 -6.69 5.87 -31.17
CA ALA A 82 -7.94 5.11 -30.99
C ALA A 82 -8.81 5.66 -29.84
N TYR A 83 -8.22 5.95 -28.69
CA TYR A 83 -8.95 6.49 -27.53
C TYR A 83 -9.55 7.88 -27.83
N ASN A 84 -8.80 8.75 -28.51
CA ASN A 84 -9.24 10.11 -28.81
C ASN A 84 -10.28 10.18 -29.94
N SER A 85 -10.23 9.26 -30.90
CA SER A 85 -11.26 9.14 -31.95
C SER A 85 -12.54 8.46 -31.47
N GLY A 86 -12.49 7.78 -30.32
CA GLY A 86 -13.59 6.97 -29.80
C GLY A 86 -13.70 5.58 -30.45
N ASP A 87 -12.68 5.15 -31.20
CA ASP A 87 -12.61 3.80 -31.77
C ASP A 87 -12.11 2.80 -30.72
N TYR A 88 -13.01 2.45 -29.81
CA TYR A 88 -12.73 1.51 -28.72
C TYR A 88 -12.55 0.06 -29.19
N TRP A 89 -12.92 -0.28 -30.42
CA TRP A 89 -12.63 -1.58 -31.03
C TRP A 89 -11.17 -1.66 -31.47
N ALA A 90 -10.66 -0.62 -32.12
CA ALA A 90 -9.23 -0.49 -32.42
C ALA A 90 -8.40 -0.41 -31.12
N LEU A 91 -8.90 0.30 -30.10
CA LEU A 91 -8.22 0.39 -28.81
C LEU A 91 -8.03 -0.99 -28.15
N GLN A 92 -9.06 -1.84 -28.14
CA GLN A 92 -8.96 -3.21 -27.62
C GLN A 92 -7.85 -4.00 -28.33
N LYS A 93 -7.76 -3.86 -29.66
CA LYS A 93 -6.70 -4.50 -30.44
C LYS A 93 -5.32 -3.98 -30.03
N VAL A 94 -5.15 -2.66 -29.87
CA VAL A 94 -3.88 -2.07 -29.44
C VAL A 94 -3.49 -2.56 -28.04
N ILE A 95 -4.44 -2.59 -27.10
CA ILE A 95 -4.22 -3.11 -25.74
C ILE A 95 -3.73 -4.57 -25.78
N ALA A 96 -4.36 -5.42 -26.61
CA ALA A 96 -3.93 -6.81 -26.76
C ALA A 96 -2.50 -6.91 -27.33
N MET A 97 -2.16 -6.11 -28.34
CA MET A 97 -0.79 -6.04 -28.89
C MET A 97 0.23 -5.58 -27.85
N MET A 98 -0.13 -4.62 -27.00
CA MET A 98 0.74 -4.17 -25.90
C MET A 98 0.99 -5.30 -24.90
N TRP A 99 -0.05 -6.04 -24.49
CA TRP A 99 0.12 -7.20 -23.60
C TRP A 99 1.00 -8.29 -24.22
N GLU A 100 0.87 -8.56 -25.51
CA GLU A 100 1.74 -9.49 -26.22
C GLU A 100 3.22 -9.04 -26.18
N ALA A 101 3.47 -7.77 -26.51
CA ALA A 101 4.80 -7.19 -26.49
C ALA A 101 5.42 -7.23 -25.07
N LEU A 102 4.65 -6.84 -24.05
CA LEU A 102 5.10 -6.88 -22.65
C LEU A 102 5.40 -8.30 -22.17
N ARG A 103 4.61 -9.30 -22.57
CA ARG A 103 4.86 -10.71 -22.20
C ARG A 103 6.14 -11.24 -22.83
N ARG A 104 6.48 -10.81 -24.04
CA ARG A 104 7.69 -11.21 -24.77
C ARG A 104 8.92 -10.37 -24.42
N ALA A 105 8.75 -9.30 -23.63
CA ALA A 105 9.82 -8.37 -23.30
C ALA A 105 10.98 -9.10 -22.59
N PRO A 106 12.21 -9.03 -23.10
CA PRO A 106 13.35 -9.63 -22.43
C PRO A 106 13.72 -8.79 -21.20
N LYS A 107 14.10 -9.48 -20.11
CA LYS A 107 14.67 -8.82 -18.94
C LYS A 107 16.14 -8.52 -19.20
N MET A 108 16.50 -7.24 -19.18
CA MET A 108 17.84 -6.74 -19.50
C MET A 108 18.72 -6.57 -18.26
N VAL A 109 18.10 -6.36 -17.09
CA VAL A 109 18.80 -6.23 -15.80
C VAL A 109 18.69 -7.53 -15.02
N ASN A 110 19.82 -8.11 -14.63
CA ASN A 110 19.86 -9.28 -13.77
C ASN A 110 19.70 -8.87 -12.30
N ASP A 111 18.69 -9.45 -11.65
CA ASP A 111 18.40 -9.28 -10.23
C ASP A 111 18.34 -10.63 -9.48
N ASP A 112 18.95 -11.69 -10.03
CA ASP A 112 18.99 -13.05 -9.46
C ASP A 112 19.75 -13.10 -8.13
N HIS A 113 20.55 -12.07 -7.85
CA HIS A 113 21.23 -11.90 -6.58
C HIS A 113 20.28 -11.51 -5.43
N LEU A 114 19.07 -11.06 -5.73
CA LEU A 114 18.05 -10.72 -4.73
C LEU A 114 17.28 -11.97 -4.29
N PRO A 115 17.17 -12.23 -2.98
CA PRO A 115 16.40 -13.36 -2.45
C PRO A 115 14.95 -13.40 -2.92
N ASP A 116 14.53 -14.52 -3.49
CA ASP A 116 13.20 -14.69 -4.09
C ASP A 116 12.42 -15.87 -3.48
N THR A 117 13.07 -16.66 -2.63
CA THR A 117 12.45 -17.70 -1.80
C THR A 117 12.58 -17.37 -0.31
N TRP A 118 11.71 -17.97 0.51
CA TRP A 118 11.78 -17.82 1.97
C TRP A 118 13.16 -18.17 2.54
N ASP A 119 13.71 -19.30 2.09
CA ASP A 119 15.00 -19.80 2.56
C ASP A 119 16.15 -18.86 2.18
N GLU A 120 16.12 -18.28 0.97
CA GLU A 120 17.10 -17.26 0.56
C GLU A 120 16.93 -15.98 1.38
N LEU A 121 15.69 -15.53 1.57
CA LEU A 121 15.40 -14.31 2.32
C LEU A 121 15.92 -14.46 3.75
N LYS A 122 15.57 -15.56 4.42
CA LYS A 122 16.03 -15.88 5.77
C LYS A 122 17.56 -15.97 5.88
N ARG A 123 18.24 -16.55 4.89
CA ARG A 123 19.71 -16.59 4.84
C ARG A 123 20.35 -15.22 4.62
N SER A 124 19.64 -14.29 4.00
CA SER A 124 20.15 -12.94 3.69
C SER A 124 20.13 -11.99 4.89
N TRP A 125 19.38 -12.33 5.94
CA TRP A 125 19.25 -11.51 7.14
C TRP A 125 20.59 -11.34 7.85
N THR A 126 20.88 -10.11 8.25
CA THR A 126 22.06 -9.84 9.06
C THR A 126 21.75 -10.22 10.50
N ALA A 127 22.61 -11.06 11.12
CA ALA A 127 22.44 -11.60 12.47
C ALA A 127 21.77 -10.59 13.42
N VAL A 128 20.48 -10.79 13.66
CA VAL A 128 19.71 -9.98 14.58
C VAL A 128 20.13 -10.41 15.98
N ALA A 129 21.02 -9.64 16.59
CA ALA A 129 21.48 -9.90 17.95
C ALA A 129 20.28 -9.92 18.91
N GLY A 130 20.03 -11.05 19.57
CA GLY A 130 18.92 -11.22 20.48
C GLY A 130 17.73 -11.90 19.81
N ARG A 131 17.76 -13.24 19.76
CA ARG A 131 16.56 -14.09 19.60
C ARG A 131 15.69 -14.03 20.86
N GLU A 132 15.53 -12.85 21.44
CA GLU A 132 14.62 -12.67 22.57
C GLU A 132 13.22 -12.65 21.99
N ILE A 133 12.57 -13.81 22.06
CA ILE A 133 11.12 -13.90 22.00
C ILE A 133 10.63 -13.13 23.22
N CYS A 134 10.31 -11.85 23.03
CA CYS A 134 9.59 -11.10 24.04
C CYS A 134 8.13 -11.55 23.93
N SER A 135 7.77 -12.64 24.60
CA SER A 135 6.40 -13.17 24.53
C SER A 135 5.45 -12.16 25.16
N VAL A 136 4.67 -11.51 24.33
CA VAL A 136 3.52 -10.72 24.79
C VAL A 136 2.41 -11.71 25.14
N ASP A 137 1.92 -11.66 26.37
CA ASP A 137 0.70 -12.38 26.72
C ASP A 137 -0.46 -11.76 25.95
N ALA A 138 -0.96 -12.47 24.94
CA ALA A 138 -2.05 -12.00 24.10
C ALA A 138 -3.40 -11.93 24.85
N GLY A 139 -3.49 -12.40 26.10
CA GLY A 139 -4.61 -12.14 27.01
C GLY A 139 -4.48 -10.84 27.82
N ASN A 140 -3.34 -10.13 27.72
CA ASN A 140 -3.08 -8.90 28.47
C ASN A 140 -3.83 -7.71 27.88
N GLN A 141 -4.51 -6.95 28.75
CA GLN A 141 -5.21 -5.73 28.37
C GLN A 141 -4.29 -4.68 27.70
N ALA A 142 -2.99 -4.65 28.05
CA ALA A 142 -2.02 -3.78 27.41
C ALA A 142 -1.73 -4.17 25.95
N TYR A 143 -1.70 -5.47 25.64
CA TYR A 143 -1.60 -5.95 24.27
C TYR A 143 -2.84 -5.58 23.47
N ARG A 144 -4.03 -5.85 24.02
CA ARG A 144 -5.30 -5.50 23.39
C ARG A 144 -5.40 -3.99 23.10
N ASP A 145 -4.96 -3.14 24.03
CA ASP A 145 -4.92 -1.67 23.85
C ASP A 145 -4.00 -1.24 22.71
N LYS A 146 -2.83 -1.89 22.54
CA LYS A 146 -1.92 -1.70 21.41
C LYS A 146 -2.48 -2.18 20.08
N VAL A 147 -3.11 -3.36 20.04
CA VAL A 147 -3.81 -3.85 18.84
C VAL A 147 -4.95 -2.91 18.45
N TYR A 148 -5.71 -2.43 19.44
CA TYR A 148 -6.78 -1.47 19.19
C TYR A 148 -6.25 -0.14 18.65
N GLY A 149 -5.11 0.30 19.20
CA GLY A 149 -4.41 1.50 18.77
C GLY A 149 -3.95 1.37 17.32
N ALA A 150 -3.46 0.19 16.92
CA ALA A 150 -3.04 -0.06 15.55
C ALA A 150 -4.22 0.00 14.56
N TRP A 151 -5.34 -0.66 14.86
CA TRP A 151 -6.52 -0.62 14.00
C TRP A 151 -7.11 0.79 13.86
N TYR A 152 -7.25 1.51 14.97
CA TYR A 152 -7.65 2.92 14.92
C TYR A 152 -6.64 3.74 14.13
N GLY A 153 -5.35 3.55 14.40
CA GLY A 153 -4.26 4.26 13.74
C GLY A 153 -4.29 4.09 12.23
N LYS A 154 -4.50 2.86 11.76
CA LYS A 154 -4.67 2.54 10.33
C LYS A 154 -5.84 3.31 9.73
N CYS A 155 -7.02 3.20 10.34
CA CYS A 155 -8.24 3.89 9.86
C CYS A 155 -8.06 5.42 9.83
N ILE A 156 -7.47 5.99 10.89
CA ILE A 156 -7.17 7.43 10.98
C ILE A 156 -6.21 7.84 9.87
N GLY A 157 -5.15 7.06 9.66
CA GLY A 157 -4.11 7.36 8.69
C GLY A 157 -4.63 7.30 7.25
N CYS A 158 -5.32 6.23 6.86
CA CYS A 158 -5.94 6.11 5.54
C CYS A 158 -6.89 7.29 5.28
N ALA A 159 -7.77 7.62 6.23
CA ALA A 159 -8.71 8.73 6.08
C ALA A 159 -8.06 10.12 6.01
N LEU A 160 -6.88 10.30 6.63
CA LEU A 160 -6.09 11.54 6.53
C LEU A 160 -5.39 11.67 5.17
N GLY A 161 -4.86 10.56 4.65
CA GLY A 161 -4.10 10.53 3.41
C GLY A 161 -4.93 10.50 2.13
N ASP A 162 -6.06 9.79 2.12
CA ASP A 162 -6.91 9.56 0.94
C ASP A 162 -7.22 10.83 0.10
N PRO A 163 -7.56 11.99 0.71
CA PRO A 163 -7.89 13.19 -0.06
C PRO A 163 -6.73 13.76 -0.90
N SER A 164 -5.49 13.34 -0.61
CA SER A 164 -4.26 13.76 -1.30
C SER A 164 -3.56 12.60 -2.01
N ALA A 165 -4.10 11.38 -1.99
CA ALA A 165 -3.50 10.21 -2.64
C ALA A 165 -3.27 10.46 -4.14
N GLY A 166 -2.09 10.08 -4.61
CA GLY A 166 -1.57 10.31 -5.96
C GLY A 166 -1.22 11.75 -6.31
N TRP A 167 -1.35 12.71 -5.39
CA TRP A 167 -0.90 14.07 -5.67
C TRP A 167 0.62 14.18 -5.53
N PRO A 168 1.29 14.91 -6.44
CA PRO A 168 2.68 15.32 -6.20
C PRO A 168 2.77 16.17 -4.92
N SER A 169 3.84 15.97 -4.15
CA SER A 169 4.14 16.72 -2.91
C SER A 169 3.99 18.24 -3.06
N ALA A 170 4.48 18.80 -4.17
CA ALA A 170 4.41 20.23 -4.47
C ALA A 170 2.96 20.73 -4.60
N LYS A 171 2.04 19.88 -5.08
CA LYS A 171 0.62 20.18 -5.16
C LYS A 171 -0.02 20.17 -3.77
N VAL A 172 0.30 19.18 -2.94
CA VAL A 172 -0.16 19.13 -1.53
C VAL A 172 0.33 20.36 -0.77
N ARG A 173 1.62 20.67 -0.82
CA ARG A 173 2.23 21.86 -0.20
C ARG A 173 1.52 23.16 -0.63
N LYS A 174 1.16 23.28 -1.90
CA LYS A 174 0.51 24.48 -2.46
C LYS A 174 -0.97 24.58 -2.11
N GLU A 175 -1.72 23.48 -2.14
CA GLU A 175 -3.19 23.50 -2.04
C GLU A 175 -3.72 23.15 -0.65
N ARG A 176 -2.95 22.36 0.12
CA ARG A 176 -3.31 21.91 1.48
C ARG A 176 -2.37 22.46 2.55
N GLY A 177 -1.11 22.74 2.19
CA GLY A 177 -0.08 23.06 3.17
C GLY A 177 0.21 21.82 4.03
N ARG A 178 0.45 22.04 5.32
CA ARG A 178 0.58 20.95 6.29
C ARG A 178 -0.81 20.44 6.67
N VAL A 179 -1.03 19.13 6.50
CA VAL A 179 -2.25 18.45 6.92
C VAL A 179 -2.17 18.20 8.43
N THR A 180 -3.04 18.86 9.20
CA THR A 180 -3.11 18.74 10.67
C THR A 180 -4.49 18.32 11.18
N ASP A 181 -5.44 18.12 10.27
CA ASP A 181 -6.81 17.66 10.52
C ASP A 181 -7.37 17.02 9.25
N TYR A 182 -8.50 16.32 9.36
CA TYR A 182 -9.19 15.69 8.23
C TYR A 182 -9.60 16.72 7.18
N LEU A 183 -9.23 16.47 5.92
CA LEU A 183 -9.54 17.37 4.79
C LEU A 183 -10.98 17.23 4.29
N GLN A 184 -11.66 16.17 4.71
CA GLN A 184 -13.06 15.84 4.42
C GLN A 184 -13.62 14.97 5.54
N LYS A 185 -14.93 14.65 5.51
CA LYS A 185 -15.50 13.68 6.45
C LYS A 185 -14.76 12.33 6.28
N PRO A 186 -14.19 11.75 7.35
CA PRO A 186 -13.49 10.47 7.27
C PRO A 186 -14.40 9.36 6.76
N ASP A 187 -13.82 8.52 5.89
CA ASP A 187 -14.36 7.25 5.45
C ASP A 187 -13.35 6.17 5.85
N THR A 188 -13.82 5.07 6.43
CA THR A 188 -12.94 3.97 6.85
C THR A 188 -12.78 2.91 5.77
N ARG A 189 -13.56 3.00 4.69
CA ARG A 189 -13.41 2.13 3.53
C ARG A 189 -12.15 2.46 2.76
N ASN A 190 -11.23 1.50 2.72
CA ASN A 190 -9.97 1.58 2.00
C ASN A 190 -9.42 0.16 1.80
N ASP A 191 -8.78 -0.12 0.67
CA ASP A 191 -8.33 -1.46 0.30
C ASP A 191 -7.15 -1.97 1.12
N ASP A 192 -6.33 -1.08 1.72
CA ASP A 192 -5.24 -1.44 2.63
C ASP A 192 -5.64 -2.44 3.72
N ILE A 193 -6.87 -2.33 4.20
CA ILE A 193 -7.38 -3.07 5.35
C ILE A 193 -8.07 -4.37 4.91
N ASN A 194 -8.56 -4.43 3.67
CA ASN A 194 -9.32 -5.57 3.15
C ASN A 194 -8.53 -6.88 3.26
N TYR A 195 -7.28 -6.86 2.81
CA TYR A 195 -6.39 -8.03 2.84
C TYR A 195 -6.07 -8.49 4.27
N GLN A 196 -5.96 -7.56 5.21
CA GLN A 196 -5.65 -7.85 6.60
C GLN A 196 -6.77 -8.65 7.28
N ILE A 197 -8.04 -8.34 6.94
CA ILE A 197 -9.19 -9.11 7.41
C ILE A 197 -9.17 -10.53 6.85
N ILE A 198 -8.81 -10.68 5.58
CA ILE A 198 -8.74 -11.99 4.92
C ILE A 198 -7.64 -12.86 5.56
N VAL A 199 -6.51 -12.29 5.98
CA VAL A 199 -5.48 -13.00 6.76
C VAL A 199 -6.05 -13.56 8.06
N LEU A 200 -6.78 -12.74 8.84
CA LEU A 200 -7.40 -13.19 10.09
C LEU A 200 -8.39 -14.33 9.84
N HIS A 201 -9.22 -14.22 8.79
CA HIS A 201 -10.15 -15.27 8.39
C HIS A 201 -9.45 -16.56 7.96
N CYS A 202 -8.41 -16.46 7.13
CA CYS A 202 -7.64 -17.61 6.67
C CYS A 202 -7.05 -18.41 7.84
N ILE A 203 -6.54 -17.74 8.87
CA ILE A 203 -5.98 -18.42 10.05
C ILE A 203 -7.09 -19.04 10.91
N GLU A 204 -8.28 -18.45 10.92
CA GLU A 204 -9.43 -19.04 11.59
C GLU A 204 -9.90 -20.34 10.94
N GLU A 205 -9.96 -20.37 9.60
CA GLU A 205 -10.41 -21.54 8.82
C GLU A 205 -9.33 -22.65 8.74
N HIS A 206 -8.08 -22.28 8.46
CA HIS A 206 -7.00 -23.22 8.14
C HIS A 206 -6.00 -23.42 9.29
N GLY A 207 -6.10 -22.63 10.35
CA GLY A 207 -5.21 -22.66 11.51
C GLY A 207 -3.84 -21.98 11.26
N PRO A 208 -2.95 -21.95 12.28
CA PRO A 208 -1.64 -21.29 12.19
C PRO A 208 -0.71 -21.84 11.10
N GLY A 209 -0.98 -23.06 10.63
CA GLY A 209 -0.21 -23.74 9.59
C GLY A 209 -0.62 -23.40 8.15
N PHE A 210 -1.50 -22.41 7.94
CA PHE A 210 -1.95 -22.01 6.61
C PHE A 210 -0.79 -21.74 5.64
N THR A 211 -1.06 -21.97 4.36
CA THR A 211 -0.13 -21.75 3.27
C THR A 211 -0.54 -20.53 2.44
N SER A 212 0.38 -20.01 1.62
CA SER A 212 0.06 -18.97 0.63
C SER A 212 -1.05 -19.41 -0.33
N ARG A 213 -1.16 -20.72 -0.60
CA ARG A 213 -2.24 -21.27 -1.44
C ARG A 213 -3.60 -21.11 -0.76
N ASP A 214 -3.69 -21.41 0.54
CA ASP A 214 -4.94 -21.28 1.29
C ASP A 214 -5.39 -19.82 1.30
N LEU A 215 -4.48 -18.90 1.66
CA LEU A 215 -4.76 -17.46 1.65
C LEU A 215 -5.11 -16.94 0.23
N GLY A 216 -4.45 -17.45 -0.80
CA GLY A 216 -4.79 -17.13 -2.19
C GLY A 216 -6.19 -17.60 -2.60
N TYR A 217 -6.70 -18.71 -2.05
CA TYR A 217 -8.09 -19.11 -2.26
C TYR A 217 -9.08 -18.25 -1.45
N GLU A 218 -8.71 -17.83 -0.24
CA GLU A 218 -9.50 -16.86 0.51
C GLU A 218 -9.63 -15.53 -0.25
N TRP A 219 -8.59 -15.08 -0.95
CA TRP A 219 -8.69 -13.90 -1.85
C TRP A 219 -9.74 -14.11 -2.94
N VAL A 220 -9.78 -15.28 -3.58
CA VAL A 220 -10.78 -15.60 -4.61
C VAL A 220 -12.21 -15.62 -4.04
N GLN A 221 -12.37 -16.08 -2.80
CA GLN A 221 -13.67 -16.14 -2.14
C GLN A 221 -14.17 -14.75 -1.69
N HIS A 222 -13.26 -13.88 -1.26
CA HIS A 222 -13.61 -12.67 -0.51
C HIS A 222 -13.38 -11.34 -1.23
N LEU A 223 -12.70 -11.31 -2.38
CA LEU A 223 -12.41 -10.09 -3.13
C LEU A 223 -13.10 -10.06 -4.50
N GLU A 224 -13.66 -8.90 -4.84
CA GLU A 224 -14.11 -8.59 -6.19
C GLU A 224 -12.98 -7.95 -7.02
N LEU A 225 -12.88 -8.31 -8.31
CA LEU A 225 -11.83 -7.82 -9.20
C LEU A 225 -11.82 -6.30 -9.38
N ASP A 226 -12.97 -5.65 -9.25
CA ASP A 226 -13.11 -4.19 -9.36
C ASP A 226 -12.71 -3.43 -8.08
N GLN A 227 -12.62 -4.13 -6.94
CA GLN A 227 -12.14 -3.61 -5.65
C GLN A 227 -10.67 -3.99 -5.37
N THR A 228 -9.96 -4.47 -6.39
CA THR A 228 -8.51 -4.75 -6.31
C THR A 228 -7.78 -3.92 -7.35
N TYR A 229 -6.56 -3.53 -7.03
CA TYR A 229 -5.78 -2.60 -7.84
C TYR A 229 -4.45 -3.22 -8.24
N THR A 230 -3.90 -2.77 -9.37
CA THR A 230 -2.51 -3.02 -9.76
C THR A 230 -2.04 -4.48 -9.60
N ALA A 231 -1.04 -4.76 -8.76
CA ALA A 231 -0.44 -6.07 -8.53
C ALA A 231 -1.44 -7.09 -7.96
N GLU A 232 -2.27 -6.68 -7.01
CA GLU A 232 -3.29 -7.50 -6.38
C GLU A 232 -4.35 -7.90 -7.41
N ARG A 233 -4.76 -6.95 -8.26
CA ARG A 233 -5.71 -7.25 -9.33
C ARG A 233 -5.14 -8.26 -10.32
N ARG A 234 -3.89 -8.09 -10.75
CA ARG A 234 -3.23 -9.06 -11.64
C ARG A 234 -3.14 -10.44 -10.99
N ALA A 235 -2.76 -10.48 -9.71
CA ALA A 235 -2.69 -11.71 -8.94
C ALA A 235 -4.05 -12.39 -8.80
N LEU A 236 -5.11 -11.64 -8.50
CA LEU A 236 -6.46 -12.18 -8.39
C LEU A 236 -6.96 -12.71 -9.74
N GLU A 237 -6.70 -12.03 -10.86
CA GLU A 237 -6.99 -12.55 -12.20
C GLU A 237 -6.22 -13.85 -12.52
N ASN A 238 -4.97 -13.96 -12.06
CA ASN A 238 -4.16 -15.15 -12.21
C ASN A 238 -4.69 -16.33 -11.36
N LEU A 239 -5.07 -16.06 -10.10
CA LEU A 239 -5.67 -17.04 -9.20
C LEU A 239 -6.95 -17.64 -9.82
N HIS A 240 -7.82 -16.81 -10.40
CA HIS A 240 -9.03 -17.26 -11.13
C HIS A 240 -8.73 -18.16 -12.34
N ARG A 241 -7.49 -18.15 -12.86
CA ARG A 241 -7.04 -19.00 -13.97
C ARG A 241 -6.26 -20.23 -13.49
N GLY A 242 -6.17 -20.46 -12.18
CA GLY A 242 -5.42 -21.59 -11.61
C GLY A 242 -3.91 -21.37 -11.55
N LEU A 243 -3.43 -20.13 -11.64
CA LEU A 243 -2.05 -19.77 -11.31
C LEU A 243 -2.01 -19.40 -9.83
N ILE A 244 -1.53 -20.33 -9.00
CA ILE A 244 -1.43 -20.19 -7.54
C ILE A 244 -0.07 -19.63 -7.12
N PRO A 245 0.07 -19.08 -5.89
CA PRO A 245 1.33 -18.55 -5.40
C PRO A 245 2.47 -19.59 -5.45
N PRO A 246 3.71 -19.19 -5.80
CA PRO A 246 4.13 -17.82 -6.11
C PRO A 246 3.87 -17.38 -7.56
N TYR A 247 3.30 -18.23 -8.42
CA TYR A 247 3.10 -17.91 -9.85
C TYR A 247 2.04 -16.81 -10.06
N SER A 248 1.04 -16.71 -9.17
CA SER A 248 0.05 -15.62 -9.18
C SER A 248 0.70 -14.23 -9.17
N ALA A 249 1.80 -14.07 -8.43
CA ALA A 249 2.56 -12.83 -8.36
C ALA A 249 3.49 -12.60 -9.57
N ARG A 250 3.94 -13.66 -10.25
CA ARG A 250 4.99 -13.60 -11.28
C ARG A 250 4.45 -13.44 -12.69
N GLU A 251 3.37 -14.15 -12.99
CA GLU A 251 2.87 -14.26 -14.36
C GLU A 251 2.09 -13.01 -14.78
N ASN A 252 2.56 -12.30 -15.81
CA ASN A 252 1.91 -11.09 -16.35
C ASN A 252 1.55 -10.02 -15.29
N ASN A 253 2.36 -9.92 -14.23
CA ASN A 253 2.19 -8.92 -13.19
C ASN A 253 3.34 -7.89 -13.25
N PRO A 254 3.13 -6.72 -13.87
CA PRO A 254 4.17 -5.71 -13.99
C PRO A 254 4.40 -4.95 -12.68
N PHE A 255 3.42 -4.94 -11.78
CA PHE A 255 3.33 -4.02 -10.64
C PHE A 255 3.94 -4.56 -9.33
N SER A 256 4.62 -5.71 -9.36
CA SER A 256 5.03 -6.44 -8.16
C SER A 256 6.04 -5.73 -7.22
N ASP A 257 6.57 -4.57 -7.60
CA ASP A 257 7.43 -3.70 -6.76
C ASP A 257 6.65 -2.49 -6.19
N TRP A 258 5.34 -2.43 -6.39
CA TRP A 258 4.48 -1.38 -5.86
C TRP A 258 4.07 -1.70 -4.41
N ILE A 259 3.53 -0.72 -3.71
CA ILE A 259 3.36 -0.72 -2.24
C ILE A 259 2.32 -1.73 -1.72
N GLY A 260 1.54 -2.38 -2.59
CA GLY A 260 0.35 -3.12 -2.17
C GLY A 260 0.61 -4.26 -1.17
N ALA A 261 1.78 -4.90 -1.24
CA ALA A 261 2.24 -5.81 -0.18
C ALA A 261 2.60 -5.07 1.12
N GLN A 262 3.36 -3.98 1.03
CA GLN A 262 3.76 -3.18 2.19
C GLN A 262 2.55 -2.67 2.99
N MET A 263 1.51 -2.15 2.33
CA MET A 263 0.35 -1.50 2.96
C MET A 263 -0.55 -2.46 3.77
N ARG A 264 -0.39 -3.77 3.63
CA ARG A 264 -1.18 -4.78 4.36
C ARG A 264 -0.38 -5.55 5.41
N GLY A 265 0.93 -5.29 5.52
CA GLY A 265 1.82 -6.07 6.39
C GLY A 265 1.56 -5.92 7.89
N GLU A 266 0.85 -4.88 8.34
CA GLU A 266 0.73 -4.59 9.77
C GLU A 266 0.11 -5.76 10.55
N VAL A 267 -0.89 -6.43 9.97
CA VAL A 267 -1.62 -7.55 10.58
C VAL A 267 -0.69 -8.67 11.06
N HIS A 268 0.35 -8.98 10.28
CA HIS A 268 1.31 -10.04 10.61
C HIS A 268 2.11 -9.70 11.87
N GLY A 269 2.42 -8.41 12.07
CA GLY A 269 3.03 -7.91 13.29
C GLY A 269 2.05 -7.91 14.49
N LEU A 270 0.78 -7.59 14.26
CA LEU A 270 -0.27 -7.61 15.29
C LEU A 270 -0.52 -9.02 15.84
N ILE A 271 -0.47 -10.04 14.99
CA ILE A 271 -0.71 -11.44 15.37
C ILE A 271 0.56 -12.20 15.78
N ALA A 272 1.75 -11.60 15.59
CA ALA A 272 3.03 -12.11 16.07
C ALA A 272 3.79 -11.08 16.93
N PRO A 273 3.19 -10.55 18.02
CA PRO A 273 3.78 -9.48 18.82
C PRO A 273 5.08 -9.93 19.50
N GLY A 274 6.16 -9.15 19.35
CA GLY A 274 7.48 -9.48 19.89
C GLY A 274 8.15 -10.73 19.26
N ARG A 275 7.62 -11.23 18.14
CA ARG A 275 8.11 -12.39 17.40
C ARG A 275 8.46 -11.99 15.95
N PRO A 276 9.51 -11.18 15.75
CA PRO A 276 9.81 -10.58 14.45
C PRO A 276 10.07 -11.61 13.33
N GLU A 277 10.73 -12.73 13.62
CA GLU A 277 10.94 -13.79 12.63
C GLU A 277 9.64 -14.45 12.16
N LEU A 278 8.68 -14.64 13.08
CA LEU A 278 7.37 -15.17 12.73
C LEU A 278 6.55 -14.14 11.94
N ALA A 279 6.59 -12.87 12.35
CA ALA A 279 5.95 -11.79 11.59
C ALA A 279 6.47 -11.74 10.15
N ALA A 280 7.78 -11.89 9.95
CA ALA A 280 8.40 -11.97 8.63
C ALA A 280 7.95 -13.21 7.83
N GLU A 281 7.78 -14.37 8.47
CA GLU A 281 7.30 -15.59 7.80
C GLU A 281 5.86 -15.44 7.30
N LEU A 282 4.97 -14.92 8.16
CA LEU A 282 3.57 -14.70 7.82
C LEU A 282 3.42 -13.67 6.69
N ALA A 283 4.19 -12.57 6.80
CA ALA A 283 4.28 -11.55 5.75
C ALA A 283 4.77 -12.11 4.42
N TYR A 284 5.79 -12.96 4.44
CA TYR A 284 6.29 -13.59 3.22
C TYR A 284 5.22 -14.48 2.57
N LYS A 285 4.44 -15.25 3.36
CA LYS A 285 3.37 -16.11 2.83
C LYS A 285 2.27 -15.30 2.14
N ASP A 286 1.93 -14.13 2.67
CA ASP A 286 0.97 -13.20 2.06
C ASP A 286 1.55 -12.50 0.83
N ALA A 287 2.71 -11.86 0.96
CA ALA A 287 3.32 -11.03 -0.07
C ALA A 287 3.49 -11.77 -1.41
N ILE A 288 3.92 -13.03 -1.40
CA ILE A 288 4.16 -13.81 -2.64
C ILE A 288 2.89 -14.18 -3.41
N ILE A 289 1.70 -13.84 -2.89
CA ILE A 289 0.45 -13.96 -3.63
C ILE A 289 0.44 -12.95 -4.79
N SER A 290 0.97 -11.73 -4.59
CA SER A 290 0.89 -10.65 -5.58
C SER A 290 2.22 -9.93 -5.89
N HIS A 291 3.23 -10.05 -5.03
CA HIS A 291 4.49 -9.31 -5.14
C HIS A 291 5.70 -10.26 -5.21
N VAL A 292 6.84 -9.71 -5.65
CA VAL A 292 8.14 -10.39 -5.66
C VAL A 292 9.20 -9.47 -5.09
N LYS A 293 10.31 -10.04 -4.57
CA LYS A 293 11.53 -9.30 -4.18
C LYS A 293 11.26 -7.99 -3.43
N GLU A 294 11.51 -6.83 -4.04
CA GLU A 294 11.46 -5.52 -3.39
C GLU A 294 10.06 -5.20 -2.82
N GLY A 295 8.99 -5.62 -3.51
CA GLY A 295 7.63 -5.53 -2.97
C GLY A 295 7.39 -6.42 -1.75
N VAL A 296 7.94 -7.65 -1.75
CA VAL A 296 7.89 -8.58 -0.61
C VAL A 296 8.68 -8.03 0.58
N TYR A 297 9.83 -7.40 0.33
CA TYR A 297 10.66 -6.82 1.38
C TYR A 297 9.93 -5.68 2.11
N GLY A 298 9.07 -4.93 1.42
CA GLY A 298 8.22 -3.91 2.02
C GLY A 298 7.26 -4.47 3.06
N GLU A 299 6.58 -5.57 2.75
CA GLU A 299 5.64 -6.22 3.69
C GLU A 299 6.37 -6.82 4.88
N VAL A 300 7.49 -7.51 4.64
CA VAL A 300 8.34 -8.07 5.71
C VAL A 300 8.84 -6.98 6.64
N PHE A 301 9.36 -5.87 6.09
CA PHE A 301 9.83 -4.74 6.89
C PHE A 301 8.71 -4.15 7.75
N ASN A 302 7.54 -3.91 7.17
CA ASN A 302 6.38 -3.38 7.90
C ASN A 302 5.94 -4.30 9.04
N SER A 303 5.76 -5.58 8.74
CA SER A 303 5.32 -6.60 9.70
C SER A 303 6.26 -6.71 10.89
N VAL A 304 7.58 -6.67 10.63
CA VAL A 304 8.59 -6.72 11.68
C VAL A 304 8.59 -5.44 12.52
N MET A 305 8.47 -4.26 11.92
CA MET A 305 8.36 -3.00 12.68
C MET A 305 7.17 -3.05 13.66
N VAL A 306 6.00 -3.46 13.19
CA VAL A 306 4.80 -3.55 14.02
C VAL A 306 4.97 -4.60 15.13
N SER A 307 5.53 -5.76 14.81
CA SER A 307 5.85 -6.80 15.81
C SER A 307 6.75 -6.28 16.94
N LEU A 308 7.79 -5.52 16.59
CA LEU A 308 8.74 -4.93 17.54
C LEU A 308 8.15 -3.78 18.36
N ALA A 309 7.20 -3.01 17.81
CA ALA A 309 6.52 -1.91 18.52
C ALA A 309 5.75 -2.37 19.78
N PHE A 310 5.44 -3.66 19.89
CA PHE A 310 4.85 -4.21 21.12
C PHE A 310 5.84 -4.28 22.29
N VAL A 311 7.13 -4.44 22.01
CA VAL A 311 8.16 -4.79 23.00
C VAL A 311 9.31 -3.78 23.07
N MET A 312 9.34 -2.82 22.15
CA MET A 312 10.32 -1.73 22.08
C MET A 312 9.64 -0.36 22.18
N GLY A 313 10.37 0.64 22.67
CA GLY A 313 9.90 2.03 22.79
C GLY A 313 10.60 3.03 21.86
N ASP A 314 11.78 2.69 21.33
CA ASP A 314 12.58 3.57 20.48
C ASP A 314 12.32 3.29 18.99
N VAL A 315 11.77 4.27 18.28
CA VAL A 315 11.41 4.16 16.85
C VAL A 315 12.65 3.94 15.97
N SER A 316 13.78 4.59 16.28
CA SER A 316 15.00 4.42 15.50
C SER A 316 15.57 3.01 15.66
N GLU A 317 15.50 2.42 16.85
CA GLU A 317 15.92 1.05 17.09
C GLU A 317 14.96 0.06 16.40
N ILE A 318 13.64 0.27 16.47
CA ILE A 318 12.65 -0.55 15.74
C ILE A 318 12.97 -0.61 14.25
N ILE A 319 13.16 0.55 13.60
CA ILE A 319 13.51 0.64 12.18
C ILE A 319 14.82 -0.09 11.89
N SER A 320 15.85 0.13 12.72
CA SER A 320 17.15 -0.51 12.53
C SER A 320 17.08 -2.04 12.67
N ARG A 321 16.27 -2.56 13.59
CA ARG A 321 16.08 -3.99 13.82
C ARG A 321 15.25 -4.62 12.69
N ALA A 322 14.17 -3.97 12.29
CA ALA A 322 13.32 -4.43 11.18
C ALA A 322 14.10 -4.50 9.86
N LEU A 323 14.99 -3.55 9.61
CA LEU A 323 15.87 -3.56 8.44
C LEU A 323 16.80 -4.79 8.40
N GLY A 324 17.08 -5.43 9.55
CA GLY A 324 17.86 -6.67 9.61
C GLY A 324 17.16 -7.89 8.99
N TYR A 325 15.85 -7.81 8.78
CA TYR A 325 15.01 -8.83 8.12
C TYR A 325 14.80 -8.56 6.62
N VAL A 326 15.49 -7.55 6.08
CA VAL A 326 15.53 -7.25 4.65
C VAL A 326 16.92 -7.61 4.10
N PRO A 327 17.05 -8.12 2.87
CA PRO A 327 18.35 -8.42 2.29
C PRO A 327 19.25 -7.18 2.27
N ARG A 328 20.43 -7.26 2.89
CA ARG A 328 21.30 -6.08 3.09
C ARG A 328 21.62 -5.31 1.81
N ASN A 329 21.74 -6.03 0.69
CA ASN A 329 22.15 -5.50 -0.61
C ASN A 329 20.97 -5.22 -1.55
N SER A 330 19.72 -5.18 -1.05
CA SER A 330 18.57 -4.76 -1.85
C SER A 330 18.44 -3.25 -1.96
N GLU A 331 17.68 -2.79 -2.97
CA GLU A 331 17.37 -1.37 -3.14
C GLU A 331 16.44 -0.89 -2.02
N PHE A 332 15.47 -1.71 -1.58
CA PHE A 332 14.64 -1.38 -0.41
C PHE A 332 15.51 -1.08 0.83
N ALA A 333 16.52 -1.90 1.09
CA ALA A 333 17.41 -1.67 2.22
C ALA A 333 18.23 -0.37 2.05
N SER A 334 18.61 -0.04 0.81
CA SER A 334 19.27 1.22 0.47
C SER A 334 18.37 2.43 0.73
N VAL A 335 17.10 2.36 0.34
CA VAL A 335 16.07 3.40 0.56
C VAL A 335 15.91 3.70 2.05
N VAL A 336 15.71 2.66 2.87
CA VAL A 336 15.55 2.83 4.33
C VAL A 336 16.80 3.47 4.95
N ARG A 337 18.01 2.95 4.65
CA ARG A 337 19.26 3.51 5.19
C ARG A 337 19.47 4.97 4.78
N SER A 338 19.21 5.28 3.51
CA SER A 338 19.36 6.63 2.96
C SER A 338 18.38 7.60 3.61
N THR A 339 17.13 7.17 3.81
CA THR A 339 16.11 7.96 4.50
C THR A 339 16.48 8.23 5.95
N VAL A 340 16.94 7.21 6.69
CA VAL A 340 17.44 7.39 8.08
C VAL A 340 18.59 8.39 8.12
N ALA A 341 19.56 8.27 7.20
CA ALA A 341 20.68 9.20 7.12
C ALA A 341 20.22 10.63 6.82
N LYS A 342 19.27 10.80 5.90
CA LYS A 342 18.73 12.11 5.53
C LYS A 342 17.91 12.76 6.64
N CYS A 343 17.16 11.98 7.41
CA CYS A 343 16.47 12.47 8.61
C CYS A 343 17.48 13.04 9.63
N LYS A 344 18.60 12.35 9.85
CA LYS A 344 19.68 12.81 10.75
C LYS A 344 20.41 14.05 10.23
N GLU A 345 20.63 14.14 8.92
CA GLU A 345 21.31 15.26 8.27
C GLU A 345 20.47 16.55 8.28
N ARG A 346 19.17 16.44 7.96
CA ARG A 346 18.31 17.60 7.68
C ARG A 346 17.42 18.00 8.85
N GLY A 347 16.97 17.04 9.66
CA GLY A 347 16.11 17.26 10.83
C GLY A 347 14.69 17.75 10.55
N ARG A 348 14.40 18.27 9.35
CA ARG A 348 13.08 18.74 8.91
C ARG A 348 12.49 17.82 7.84
N TRP A 349 11.24 17.42 8.02
CA TRP A 349 10.59 16.48 7.12
C TRP A 349 10.37 17.08 5.73
N GLU A 350 10.18 18.40 5.59
CA GLU A 350 10.04 19.04 4.29
C GLU A 350 11.30 18.92 3.45
N ASP A 351 12.47 19.08 4.08
CA ASP A 351 13.75 18.97 3.40
C ASP A 351 14.04 17.50 3.02
N VAL A 352 13.63 16.53 3.84
CA VAL A 352 13.75 15.10 3.50
C VAL A 352 12.77 14.73 2.37
N LEU A 353 11.54 15.25 2.39
CA LEU A 353 10.56 15.07 1.30
C LEU A 353 11.07 15.63 -0.02
N ASP A 354 11.67 16.83 -0.02
CA ASP A 354 12.29 17.39 -1.23
C ASP A 354 13.40 16.46 -1.78
N TRP A 355 14.14 15.76 -0.91
CA TRP A 355 15.11 14.74 -1.32
C TRP A 355 14.45 13.47 -1.86
N ILE A 356 13.34 13.01 -1.25
CA ILE A 356 12.55 11.87 -1.74
C ILE A 356 12.04 12.18 -3.15
N ASP A 357 11.46 13.37 -3.37
CA ASP A 357 10.96 13.81 -4.67
C ASP A 357 12.06 13.86 -5.73
N GLN A 358 13.25 14.35 -5.36
CA GLN A 358 14.41 14.40 -6.28
C GLN A 358 14.98 13.02 -6.60
N THR A 359 14.97 12.10 -5.63
CA THR A 359 15.63 10.78 -5.76
C THR A 359 14.72 9.77 -6.43
N TYR A 360 13.42 9.82 -6.14
CA TYR A 360 12.44 8.82 -6.55
C TYR A 360 11.34 9.39 -7.47
N GLY A 361 11.43 10.66 -7.87
CA GLY A 361 10.44 11.35 -8.70
C GLY A 361 10.16 10.70 -10.07
N ASP A 362 11.08 9.88 -10.57
CA ASP A 362 10.93 9.11 -11.81
C ASP A 362 10.17 7.78 -11.63
N LEU A 363 9.81 7.41 -10.39
CA LEU A 363 9.01 6.24 -10.07
C LEU A 363 7.52 6.60 -10.01
N HIS A 364 6.67 5.60 -10.19
CA HIS A 364 5.23 5.76 -10.02
C HIS A 364 4.89 6.12 -8.57
N TRP A 365 3.81 6.87 -8.35
CA TRP A 365 3.46 7.37 -7.02
C TRP A 365 3.07 6.25 -6.02
N ILE A 366 2.64 5.09 -6.52
CA ILE A 366 2.34 3.85 -5.77
C ILE A 366 3.59 2.96 -5.58
N HIS A 367 4.76 3.34 -6.10
CA HIS A 367 5.95 2.51 -6.00
C HIS A 367 6.38 2.33 -4.53
N THR A 368 6.88 1.15 -4.16
CA THR A 368 7.25 0.84 -2.76
C THR A 368 8.27 1.82 -2.18
N PHE A 369 9.34 2.13 -2.92
CA PHE A 369 10.46 2.95 -2.42
C PHE A 369 10.10 4.35 -1.89
N PRO A 370 9.46 5.26 -2.66
CA PRO A 370 9.12 6.58 -2.13
C PRO A 370 8.20 6.49 -0.90
N ASN A 371 7.26 5.54 -0.90
CA ASN A 371 6.32 5.37 0.21
C ASN A 371 6.98 4.76 1.46
N ALA A 372 7.90 3.80 1.31
CA ALA A 372 8.74 3.30 2.39
C ALA A 372 9.59 4.43 3.01
N ALA A 373 10.16 5.31 2.17
CA ALA A 373 10.90 6.48 2.62
C ALA A 373 10.00 7.46 3.41
N ILE A 374 8.78 7.71 2.94
CA ILE A 374 7.81 8.57 3.65
C ILE A 374 7.44 7.98 5.01
N VAL A 375 7.20 6.67 5.09
CA VAL A 375 6.89 5.99 6.36
C VAL A 375 8.06 6.12 7.34
N VAL A 376 9.28 5.77 6.91
CA VAL A 376 10.49 5.86 7.76
C VAL A 376 10.74 7.28 8.23
N MET A 377 10.63 8.27 7.34
CA MET A 377 10.77 9.69 7.66
C MET A 377 9.74 10.13 8.71
N SER A 378 8.46 9.79 8.51
CA SER A 378 7.35 10.21 9.36
C SER A 378 7.42 9.58 10.77
N LEU A 379 7.88 8.33 10.85
CA LEU A 379 8.13 7.65 12.11
C LEU A 379 9.30 8.31 12.87
N LEU A 380 10.44 8.52 12.22
CA LEU A 380 11.64 9.10 12.86
C LEU A 380 11.43 10.55 13.30
N LEU A 381 10.90 11.38 12.41
CA LEU A 381 10.75 12.82 12.67
C LEU A 381 9.48 13.14 13.48
N GLY A 382 8.50 12.23 13.52
CA GLY A 382 7.39 12.33 14.46
C GLY A 382 7.69 11.79 15.87
N GLY A 383 8.78 11.02 16.03
CA GLY A 383 9.32 10.67 17.35
C GLY A 383 8.38 9.87 18.25
N GLY A 384 7.44 9.11 17.66
CA GLY A 384 6.42 8.36 18.41
C GLY A 384 5.21 9.19 18.86
N ASP A 385 5.15 10.50 18.55
CA ASP A 385 3.92 11.27 18.69
C ASP A 385 2.94 10.94 17.55
N PHE A 386 1.77 10.42 17.92
CA PHE A 386 0.78 9.99 16.95
C PHE A 386 0.35 11.10 16.00
N SER A 387 0.08 12.30 16.53
CA SER A 387 -0.45 13.40 15.71
C SER A 387 0.61 13.96 14.77
N GLU A 388 1.83 14.12 15.25
CA GLU A 388 2.96 14.60 14.46
C GLU A 388 3.27 13.61 13.34
N SER A 389 3.42 12.32 13.66
CA SER A 389 3.75 11.28 12.68
C SER A 389 2.71 11.17 11.56
N VAL A 390 1.40 11.10 11.87
CA VAL A 390 0.37 11.01 10.82
C VAL A 390 0.22 12.32 10.03
N SER A 391 0.45 13.48 10.67
CA SER A 391 0.39 14.77 9.98
C SER A 391 1.54 14.95 8.99
N ILE A 392 2.75 14.47 9.33
CA ILE A 392 3.89 14.47 8.41
C ILE A 392 3.56 13.61 7.19
N ALA A 393 3.17 12.35 7.39
CA ALA A 393 2.86 11.42 6.30
C ALA A 393 1.74 11.94 5.37
N ALA A 394 0.63 12.42 5.95
CA ALA A 394 -0.50 12.95 5.19
C ALA A 394 -0.17 14.23 4.40
N SER A 395 0.90 14.94 4.77
CA SER A 395 1.37 16.15 4.09
C SER A 395 2.28 15.86 2.88
N CYS A 396 2.62 14.60 2.61
CA CYS A 396 3.64 14.25 1.63
C CYS A 396 3.11 14.13 0.19
N GLY A 397 1.81 13.87 -0.01
CA GLY A 397 1.31 13.39 -1.31
C GLY A 397 1.76 11.95 -1.56
N TRP A 398 2.08 11.58 -2.80
CA TRP A 398 2.39 10.19 -3.15
C TRP A 398 1.21 9.27 -2.79
N ASP A 399 1.45 8.04 -2.35
CA ASP A 399 0.41 7.12 -1.89
C ASP A 399 0.16 7.33 -0.38
N CYS A 400 -0.36 8.52 -0.04
CA CYS A 400 -0.40 8.97 1.35
C CYS A 400 -1.49 8.31 2.19
N ASP A 401 -2.57 7.78 1.64
CA ASP A 401 -3.47 6.91 2.41
C ASP A 401 -2.72 5.68 2.92
N CYS A 402 -2.01 4.98 2.04
CA CYS A 402 -1.21 3.82 2.41
C CYS A 402 -0.11 4.15 3.42
N SER A 403 0.72 5.15 3.09
CA SER A 403 1.85 5.54 3.93
C SER A 403 1.40 6.08 5.30
N THR A 404 0.34 6.90 5.33
CA THR A 404 -0.18 7.45 6.60
C THR A 404 -0.90 6.38 7.40
N GLY A 405 -1.63 5.48 6.74
CA GLY A 405 -2.25 4.31 7.34
C GLY A 405 -1.22 3.45 8.07
N GLN A 406 -0.11 3.12 7.39
CA GLN A 406 0.99 2.35 7.97
C GLN A 406 1.66 3.07 9.15
N VAL A 407 1.91 4.36 9.03
CA VAL A 407 2.45 5.19 10.13
C VAL A 407 1.51 5.18 11.33
N GLY A 408 0.21 5.40 11.09
CA GLY A 408 -0.82 5.39 12.13
C GLY A 408 -0.91 4.04 12.84
N ALA A 409 -0.89 2.93 12.09
CA ALA A 409 -0.92 1.58 12.65
C ALA A 409 0.33 1.28 13.50
N THR A 410 1.51 1.64 13.00
CA THR A 410 2.78 1.41 13.70
C THR A 410 2.86 2.21 15.00
N VAL A 411 2.54 3.51 14.97
CA VAL A 411 2.54 4.34 16.17
C VAL A 411 1.40 3.93 17.11
N GLY A 412 0.24 3.56 16.59
CA GLY A 412 -0.87 3.01 17.36
C GLY A 412 -0.49 1.74 18.14
N ALA A 413 0.23 0.82 17.50
CA ALA A 413 0.80 -0.37 18.15
C ALA A 413 1.86 -0.01 19.21
N LEU A 414 2.62 1.06 19.00
CA LEU A 414 3.64 1.53 19.92
C LEU A 414 3.02 2.09 21.21
N ILE A 415 2.01 2.97 21.09
CA ILE A 415 1.50 3.79 22.20
C ILE A 415 0.17 3.31 22.82
N GLY A 416 -0.60 2.48 22.10
CA GLY A 416 -1.94 2.06 22.51
C GLY A 416 -3.06 3.05 22.20
N GLU A 417 -4.28 2.55 22.05
CA GLU A 417 -5.47 3.34 21.71
C GLU A 417 -5.73 4.48 22.70
N ARG A 418 -5.50 4.23 23.98
CA ARG A 418 -5.74 5.23 25.04
C ARG A 418 -4.87 6.47 24.90
N ALA A 419 -3.69 6.35 24.29
CA ALA A 419 -2.79 7.46 24.05
C ALA A 419 -3.09 8.22 22.73
N ILE A 420 -3.93 7.67 21.85
CA ILE A 420 -4.38 8.36 20.64
C ILE A 420 -5.36 9.49 21.02
N PRO A 421 -5.11 10.75 20.60
CA PRO A 421 -6.01 11.86 20.90
C PRO A 421 -7.46 11.63 20.43
N ALA A 422 -8.43 11.93 21.30
CA ALA A 422 -9.85 11.69 21.05
C ALA A 422 -10.36 12.30 19.74
N ARG A 423 -9.88 13.50 19.38
CA ARG A 423 -10.27 14.20 18.13
C ARG A 423 -10.12 13.35 16.86
N TRP A 424 -9.13 12.45 16.84
CA TRP A 424 -8.93 11.54 15.71
C TRP A 424 -9.93 10.39 15.74
N LYS A 425 -10.17 9.81 16.92
CA LYS A 425 -11.03 8.64 17.09
C LYS A 425 -12.52 8.95 16.91
N GLU A 426 -12.95 10.13 17.34
CA GLU A 426 -14.36 10.55 17.29
C GLU A 426 -14.96 10.49 15.87
N SER A 427 -14.18 10.84 14.86
CA SER A 427 -14.66 10.85 13.47
C SER A 427 -14.67 9.46 12.81
N ILE A 428 -13.84 8.54 13.29
CA ILE A 428 -13.83 7.13 12.89
C ILE A 428 -15.00 6.36 13.54
N ALA A 429 -15.44 6.81 14.72
CA ALA A 429 -16.61 6.29 15.44
C ALA A 429 -16.56 4.76 15.68
N GLY A 430 -15.37 4.20 15.84
CA GLY A 430 -15.18 2.79 16.20
C GLY A 430 -15.62 1.79 15.14
N ARG A 431 -15.86 2.19 13.89
CA ARG A 431 -16.39 1.31 12.84
C ARG A 431 -15.53 1.31 11.58
N LEU A 432 -15.27 0.13 11.07
CA LEU A 432 -14.61 -0.10 9.79
C LEU A 432 -15.64 -0.59 8.76
N ASP A 433 -15.77 0.10 7.64
CA ASP A 433 -16.51 -0.37 6.48
C ASP A 433 -15.51 -0.92 5.45
N THR A 434 -15.85 -2.03 4.76
CA THR A 434 -14.93 -2.72 3.84
C THR A 434 -15.62 -3.20 2.58
N ASP A 435 -14.82 -3.58 1.59
CA ASP A 435 -15.29 -4.24 0.36
C ASP A 435 -15.05 -5.76 0.38
N VAL A 436 -14.69 -6.32 1.54
CA VAL A 436 -14.49 -7.77 1.71
C VAL A 436 -15.85 -8.47 1.80
N ILE A 437 -16.11 -9.40 0.87
CA ILE A 437 -17.35 -10.18 0.84
C ILE A 437 -17.50 -10.95 2.15
N GLY A 438 -18.65 -10.80 2.82
CA GLY A 438 -18.89 -11.40 4.14
C GLY A 438 -18.46 -10.55 5.33
N PHE A 439 -17.73 -9.44 5.11
CA PHE A 439 -17.16 -8.60 6.17
C PHE A 439 -17.37 -7.09 5.93
N ALA A 440 -18.49 -6.71 5.30
CA ALA A 440 -18.77 -5.35 4.82
C ALA A 440 -18.70 -4.23 5.90
N SER A 441 -18.96 -4.54 7.17
CA SER A 441 -18.83 -3.59 8.27
C SER A 441 -18.47 -4.32 9.57
N ILE A 442 -17.48 -3.82 10.29
CA ILE A 442 -16.95 -4.42 11.52
C ILE A 442 -16.72 -3.32 12.58
N GLU A 443 -17.19 -3.55 13.79
CA GLU A 443 -16.81 -2.76 14.96
C GLU A 443 -15.31 -2.97 15.25
N LEU A 444 -14.53 -1.91 15.34
CA LEU A 444 -13.07 -1.98 15.56
C LEU A 444 -12.72 -2.69 16.87
N GLY A 445 -13.57 -2.60 17.89
CA GLY A 445 -13.42 -3.37 19.12
C GLY A 445 -13.49 -4.88 18.88
N ARG A 446 -14.42 -5.33 18.02
CA ARG A 446 -14.58 -6.74 17.64
C ARG A 446 -13.43 -7.21 16.75
N LEU A 447 -12.99 -6.39 15.79
CA LEU A 447 -11.81 -6.68 14.97
C LEU A 447 -10.56 -6.83 15.82
N THR A 448 -10.41 -5.98 16.84
CA THR A 448 -9.32 -6.06 17.82
C THR A 448 -9.37 -7.38 18.58
N ASP A 449 -10.54 -7.75 19.13
CA ASP A 449 -10.70 -9.01 19.85
C ASP A 449 -10.39 -10.22 18.95
N TRP A 450 -10.87 -10.22 17.71
CA TRP A 450 -10.57 -11.26 16.73
C TRP A 450 -9.07 -11.37 16.44
N THR A 451 -8.38 -10.23 16.27
CA THR A 451 -6.92 -10.18 16.09
C THR A 451 -6.19 -10.80 17.28
N CYS A 452 -6.59 -10.44 18.51
CA CYS A 452 -6.01 -11.01 19.72
C CYS A 452 -6.27 -12.53 19.82
N ASP A 453 -7.44 -13.00 19.41
CA ASP A 453 -7.80 -14.43 19.39
C ASP A 453 -6.94 -15.21 18.42
N VAL A 454 -6.73 -14.68 17.21
CA VAL A 454 -5.83 -15.25 16.21
C VAL A 454 -4.39 -15.31 16.74
N ALA A 455 -3.89 -14.25 17.36
CA ALA A 455 -2.57 -14.23 17.99
C ALA A 455 -2.43 -15.32 19.07
N ARG A 456 -3.46 -15.53 19.89
CA ARG A 456 -3.49 -16.61 20.89
C ARG A 456 -3.48 -18.00 20.26
N ARG A 457 -4.16 -18.20 19.13
CA ARG A 457 -4.13 -19.48 18.40
C ARG A 457 -2.72 -19.75 17.85
N ILE A 458 -2.08 -18.75 17.26
CA ILE A 458 -0.69 -18.83 16.76
C ILE A 458 0.33 -19.08 17.88
N ALA A 459 0.07 -18.59 19.09
CA ALA A 459 0.95 -18.85 20.23
C ALA A 459 0.83 -20.28 20.81
N ARG A 460 -0.25 -21.00 20.50
CA ARG A 460 -0.53 -22.37 20.99
C ARG A 460 -0.13 -23.47 20.02
N GLY A 461 -0.18 -23.18 18.71
CA GLY A 461 0.33 -24.04 17.65
C GLY A 461 1.84 -23.90 17.50
#